data_AF-A0A6G2IFQ8-F1
#
_entry.id   AF-A0A6G2IFQ8-F1
#
_cell.length_a   1.000
_cell.length_b   1.000
_cell.length_c   1.000
_cell.angle_alpha   90.00
_cell.angle_beta   90.00
_cell.angle_gamma   90.00
#
_symmetry.space_group_name_H-M   'P 1'
#
loop_
_entity.id
_entity.type
_entity.pdbx_description
1 polymer ?
#
loop_
_entity_poly.entity_id
_entity_poly.type
_entity_poly.pdbx_seq_one_letter_code
_entity_poly.pdbx_strand_id
1 'polypeptide(L)'
;MDEIEDTQQQEAYALLDRLTADYEAAERQLEAAREALNKGIVAVLKARTLGPSEVTRHVPYERQHVGRIAKAGGVKPLREPTVVARNSATGGKSSG
;
A
#
# COMPACT_ATOMS: atom_id res chain seq x y z
N MET A 1 52.04 12.02 -4.66
CA MET A 1 50.97 12.89 -5.19
C MET A 1 49.61 12.34 -4.76
N ASP A 2 49.57 11.61 -3.65
CA ASP A 2 48.52 10.63 -3.31
C ASP A 2 47.57 11.13 -2.20
N GLU A 3 47.98 12.16 -1.45
CA GLU A 3 47.24 12.67 -0.28
C GLU A 3 45.96 13.45 -0.65
N ILE A 4 45.94 14.06 -1.84
CA ILE A 4 44.78 14.83 -2.34
C ILE A 4 43.69 13.90 -2.87
N GLU A 5 44.06 12.77 -3.49
CA GLU A 5 43.11 11.78 -4.00
C GLU A 5 42.38 11.08 -2.84
N ASP A 6 43.08 10.77 -1.76
CA ASP A 6 42.49 10.16 -0.55
C ASP A 6 41.50 11.13 0.16
N THR A 7 41.83 12.42 0.23
CA THR A 7 40.94 13.43 0.83
C THR A 7 39.64 13.60 0.01
N GLN A 8 39.74 13.71 -1.32
CA GLN A 8 38.56 13.82 -2.19
C GLN A 8 37.70 12.55 -2.13
N GLN A 9 38.33 11.39 -2.03
CA GLN A 9 37.64 10.12 -1.88
C GLN A 9 36.89 10.04 -0.55
N GLN A 10 37.50 10.48 0.55
CA GLN A 10 36.84 10.55 1.87
C GLN A 10 35.67 11.52 1.89
N GLU A 11 35.81 12.69 1.28
CA GLU A 11 34.71 13.67 1.14
C GLU A 11 33.56 13.11 0.30
N ALA A 12 33.86 12.38 -0.78
CA ALA A 12 32.85 11.73 -1.61
C ALA A 12 32.08 10.65 -0.83
N TYR A 13 32.76 9.82 -0.04
CA TYR A 13 32.09 8.85 0.83
C TYR A 13 31.23 9.53 1.89
N ALA A 14 31.76 10.55 2.57
CA ALA A 14 31.00 11.30 3.57
C ALA A 14 29.74 11.96 2.99
N LEU A 15 29.81 12.45 1.75
CA LEU A 15 28.65 12.97 1.03
C LEU A 15 27.60 11.87 0.78
N LEU A 16 28.02 10.70 0.30
CA LEU A 16 27.11 9.58 0.04
C LEU A 16 26.46 9.07 1.33
N ASP A 17 27.22 8.96 2.41
CA ASP A 17 26.69 8.54 3.72
C ASP A 17 25.62 9.51 4.21
N ARG A 18 25.88 10.82 4.09
CA ARG A 18 24.91 11.86 4.45
C ARG A 18 23.64 11.76 3.60
N LEU A 19 23.77 11.68 2.28
CA LEU A 19 22.61 11.59 1.38
C LEU A 19 21.80 10.31 1.64
N THR A 20 22.47 9.21 1.96
CA THR A 20 21.81 7.95 2.34
C THR A 20 21.04 8.11 3.64
N ALA A 21 21.65 8.72 4.66
CA ALA A 21 20.97 8.98 5.93
C ALA A 21 19.73 9.89 5.76
N ASP A 22 19.83 10.93 4.93
CA ASP A 22 18.72 11.83 4.62
C ASP A 22 17.59 11.09 3.87
N TYR A 23 17.94 10.25 2.89
CA TYR A 23 17.00 9.40 2.16
C TYR A 23 16.24 8.46 3.10
N GLU A 24 16.96 7.72 3.94
CA GLU A 24 16.32 6.80 4.89
C GLU A 24 15.43 7.53 5.91
N ALA A 25 15.83 8.73 6.35
CA ALA A 25 15.01 9.53 7.24
C ALA A 25 13.69 9.93 6.57
N ALA A 26 13.75 10.34 5.30
CA ALA A 26 12.56 10.66 4.51
C ALA A 26 11.66 9.43 4.28
N GLU A 27 12.24 8.26 3.99
CA GLU A 27 11.48 7.01 3.86
C GLU A 27 10.76 6.64 5.15
N ARG A 28 11.43 6.76 6.31
CA ARG A 28 10.81 6.50 7.62
C ARG A 28 9.62 7.44 7.88
N GLN A 29 9.75 8.72 7.53
CA GLN A 29 8.65 9.68 7.66
C GLN A 29 7.48 9.35 6.73
N LEU A 30 7.78 8.99 5.48
CA LEU A 30 6.77 8.59 4.51
C LEU A 30 6.01 7.35 4.96
N GLU A 31 6.73 6.35 5.49
CA GLU A 31 6.11 5.12 5.99
C GLU A 31 5.22 5.38 7.21
N ALA A 32 5.67 6.21 8.15
CA ALA A 32 4.85 6.63 9.29
C ALA A 32 3.57 7.37 8.84
N ALA A 33 3.67 8.25 7.84
CA ALA A 33 2.52 8.95 7.28
C ALA A 33 1.54 7.98 6.59
N ARG A 34 2.05 7.00 5.83
CA ARG A 34 1.23 5.94 5.21
C ARG A 34 0.51 5.10 6.26
N GLU A 35 1.20 4.72 7.33
CA GLU A 35 0.61 3.93 8.42
C GLU A 35 -0.52 4.73 9.10
N ALA A 36 -0.29 6.00 9.41
CA ALA A 36 -1.30 6.89 9.99
C ALA A 36 -2.53 7.02 9.08
N LEU A 37 -2.31 7.22 7.77
CA LEU A 37 -3.39 7.30 6.79
C LEU A 37 -4.19 5.98 6.72
N ASN A 38 -3.50 4.84 6.70
CA ASN A 38 -4.14 3.52 6.67
C ASN A 38 -4.99 3.28 7.92
N LYS A 39 -4.49 3.64 9.11
CA LYS A 39 -5.26 3.58 10.36
C LYS A 39 -6.52 4.46 10.28
N GLY A 40 -6.39 5.69 9.75
CA GLY A 40 -7.52 6.59 9.53
C GLY A 40 -8.58 6.01 8.59
N ILE A 41 -8.17 5.45 7.46
CA ILE A 41 -9.05 4.75 6.51
C ILE A 41 -9.83 3.63 7.22
N VAL A 42 -9.14 2.78 7.98
CA VAL A 42 -9.78 1.68 8.72
C VAL A 42 -10.77 2.22 9.74
N ALA A 43 -10.42 3.25 10.50
CA ALA A 43 -11.30 3.85 11.50
C ALA A 43 -12.60 4.38 10.87
N VAL A 44 -12.49 5.14 9.78
CA VAL A 44 -13.65 5.68 9.04
C VAL A 44 -14.54 4.56 8.52
N LEU A 45 -13.95 3.53 7.90
CA LEU A 45 -14.72 2.41 7.36
C LEU A 45 -15.36 1.53 8.44
N LYS A 46 -14.71 1.36 9.60
CA LYS A 46 -15.30 0.68 10.77
C LYS A 46 -16.48 1.46 11.34
N ALA A 47 -16.35 2.79 11.41
CA ALA A 47 -17.43 3.68 11.88
C ALA A 47 -18.61 3.73 10.90
N ARG A 48 -18.44 3.26 9.66
CA ARG A 48 -19.46 3.28 8.59
C ARG A 48 -20.00 4.69 8.30
N THR A 49 -19.18 5.71 8.54
CA THR A 49 -19.54 7.12 8.25
C THR A 49 -19.40 7.44 6.76
N LEU A 50 -18.39 6.86 6.10
CA LEU A 50 -18.17 6.95 4.66
C LEU A 50 -18.01 5.55 4.05
N GLY A 51 -18.49 5.39 2.83
CA GLY A 51 -18.28 4.19 2.03
C GLY A 51 -16.88 4.18 1.36
N PRO A 52 -16.40 3.01 0.90
CA PRO A 52 -15.09 2.91 0.24
C PRO A 52 -14.90 3.86 -0.95
N SER A 53 -15.96 4.09 -1.75
CA SER A 53 -15.91 4.99 -2.91
C SER A 53 -15.84 6.48 -2.53
N GLU A 54 -16.30 6.84 -1.33
CA GLU A 54 -16.20 8.21 -0.82
C GLU A 54 -14.80 8.44 -0.24
N VAL A 55 -14.27 7.45 0.50
CA VAL A 55 -12.90 7.49 1.03
C VAL A 55 -11.87 7.74 -0.08
N THR A 56 -12.00 7.08 -1.23
CA THR A 56 -11.08 7.26 -2.38
C THR A 56 -11.06 8.67 -2.96
N ARG A 57 -12.04 9.53 -2.64
CA ARG A 57 -12.03 10.95 -3.04
C ARG A 57 -11.12 11.80 -2.15
N HIS A 58 -10.76 11.29 -0.98
CA HIS A 58 -9.99 11.99 0.05
C HIS A 58 -8.59 11.43 0.25
N VAL A 59 -8.27 10.29 -0.37
CA VAL A 59 -6.98 9.60 -0.21
C VAL A 59 -6.38 9.30 -1.59
N PRO A 60 -5.05 9.24 -1.73
CA PRO A 60 -4.36 9.00 -3.01
C PRO A 60 -4.44 7.53 -3.48
N TYR A 61 -5.34 6.74 -2.91
CA TYR A 61 -5.46 5.32 -3.17
C TYR A 61 -6.71 5.02 -3.98
N GLU A 62 -6.57 4.13 -4.95
CA GLU A 62 -7.71 3.56 -5.64
C GLU A 62 -8.55 2.65 -4.72
N ARG A 63 -9.78 2.39 -5.16
CA ARG A 63 -10.77 1.62 -4.39
C ARG A 63 -10.29 0.23 -4.01
N GLN A 64 -9.55 -0.45 -4.90
CA GLN A 64 -9.05 -1.80 -4.62
C GLN A 64 -7.99 -1.79 -3.51
N HIS A 65 -7.11 -0.80 -3.51
CA HIS A 65 -6.13 -0.61 -2.45
C HIS A 65 -6.83 -0.30 -1.11
N VAL A 66 -7.79 0.63 -1.11
CA VAL A 66 -8.62 0.91 0.09
C VAL A 66 -9.31 -0.34 0.61
N GLY A 67 -9.84 -1.18 -0.28
CA GLY A 67 -10.44 -2.47 0.08
C GLY A 67 -9.45 -3.45 0.74
N ARG A 68 -8.20 -3.50 0.26
CA ARG A 68 -7.13 -4.31 0.88
C ARG A 68 -6.77 -3.80 2.28
N ILE A 69 -6.62 -2.48 2.45
CA ILE A 69 -6.38 -1.84 3.76
C ILE A 69 -7.53 -2.17 4.72
N ALA A 70 -8.78 -2.02 4.28
CA ALA A 70 -9.95 -2.31 5.07
C ALA A 70 -9.99 -3.78 5.53
N LYS A 71 -9.73 -4.71 4.61
CA LYS A 71 -9.67 -6.15 4.91
C LYS A 71 -8.56 -6.47 5.92
N ALA A 72 -7.36 -5.94 5.71
CA ALA A 72 -6.23 -6.13 6.64
C ALA A 72 -6.52 -5.54 8.03
N GLY A 73 -7.24 -4.42 8.09
CA GLY A 73 -7.68 -3.78 9.35
C GLY A 73 -8.91 -4.43 10.01
N GLY A 74 -9.44 -5.54 9.46
CA GLY A 74 -10.58 -6.26 10.02
C GLY A 74 -11.95 -5.60 9.79
N VAL A 75 -12.09 -4.76 8.78
CA VAL A 75 -13.39 -4.19 8.38
C VAL A 75 -14.22 -5.31 7.73
N LYS A 76 -15.40 -5.59 8.29
CA LYS A 76 -16.34 -6.56 7.70
C LYS A 76 -16.93 -6.01 6.39
N PRO A 77 -17.02 -6.81 5.33
CA PRO A 77 -17.62 -6.37 4.07
C PRO A 77 -19.11 -6.04 4.25
N LEU A 78 -19.60 -5.07 3.47
CA LEU A 78 -21.00 -4.63 3.51
C LEU A 78 -21.98 -5.66 2.95
N ARG A 79 -21.50 -6.55 2.07
CA ARG A 79 -22.26 -7.69 1.53
C ARG A 79 -21.39 -8.92 1.66
N GLU A 80 -21.98 -10.04 2.06
CA GLU A 80 -21.29 -11.32 2.02
C GLU A 80 -20.89 -11.62 0.57
N PRO A 81 -19.68 -12.15 0.33
CA PRO A 81 -19.30 -12.57 -1.00
C PRO A 81 -20.26 -13.67 -1.45
N THR A 82 -21.15 -13.36 -2.38
CA THR A 82 -21.94 -14.39 -3.06
C THR A 82 -20.95 -15.22 -3.85
N VAL A 83 -20.65 -16.43 -3.37
CA VAL A 83 -19.85 -17.40 -4.10
C VAL A 83 -20.69 -17.80 -5.31
N VAL A 84 -20.51 -17.12 -6.46
CA VAL A 84 -21.00 -17.65 -7.73
C VAL A 84 -20.07 -18.81 -8.06
N ALA A 85 -20.54 -20.02 -7.75
CA ALA A 85 -19.84 -21.25 -8.04
C ALA A 85 -19.49 -21.31 -9.53
N ARG A 86 -18.21 -21.53 -9.83
CA ARG A 86 -17.78 -22.09 -11.11
C ARG A 86 -18.34 -23.50 -11.19
N ASN A 87 -19.49 -23.69 -11.83
CA ASN A 87 -19.94 -24.98 -12.36
C ASN A 87 -21.02 -24.79 -13.43
N SER A 88 -20.56 -24.57 -14.66
CA SER A 88 -21.28 -24.87 -15.91
C SER A 88 -20.22 -24.93 -17.01
N ALA A 89 -19.97 -26.00 -17.76
CA ALA A 89 -20.56 -27.33 -17.80
C ALA A 89 -19.53 -28.27 -18.47
N THR A 90 -18.98 -29.21 -17.72
CA THR A 90 -18.46 -30.47 -18.28
C THR A 90 -19.57 -31.51 -18.11
N GLY A 91 -20.31 -31.81 -19.18
CA GLY A 91 -21.31 -32.88 -19.15
C GLY A 91 -22.38 -32.82 -20.23
N GLY A 92 -22.13 -33.50 -21.36
CA GLY A 92 -23.14 -34.31 -22.05
C GLY A 92 -23.98 -33.66 -23.15
N LYS A 93 -23.72 -34.05 -24.40
CA LYS A 93 -24.61 -34.94 -25.17
C LYS A 93 -23.95 -35.42 -26.46
N SER A 94 -23.78 -36.74 -26.54
CA SER A 94 -23.93 -37.50 -27.78
C SER A 94 -25.32 -37.26 -28.39
N SER A 95 -25.44 -37.33 -29.72
CA SER A 95 -26.56 -37.89 -30.52
C SER A 95 -26.63 -37.19 -31.88
N GLY A 96 -26.64 -37.97 -32.97
CA GLY A 96 -27.11 -37.55 -34.30
C GLY A 96 -26.07 -37.59 -35.39
#